data_AF-A0A378C3E6-F1
#
_entry.id   AF-A0A378C3E6-F1
#
_cell.length_a   1.000
_cell.length_b   1.000
_cell.length_c   1.000
_cell.angle_alpha   90.00
_cell.angle_beta   90.00
_cell.angle_gamma   90.00
#
_symmetry.space_group_name_H-M   'P 1'
#
loop_
_entity.id
_entity.type
_entity.pdbx_description
1 polymer ?
#
loop_
_entity_poly.entity_id
_entity_poly.type
_entity_poly.pdbx_seq_one_letter_code
_entity_poly.pdbx_strand_id
1 'polypeptide(L)' 'MYLGIDLGTSEVKALVIDENHEVIASHRRAAEYSAASSALVRTSAGAMVGGDGVPDGHATGKMRPALAGH' A
#
# COMPACT_ATOMS: atom_id res chain seq x y z
N MET A 1 31.27 12.98 -19.42
CA MET A 1 30.60 13.26 -18.12
C MET A 1 29.25 12.57 -18.11
N TYR A 2 28.99 11.75 -17.10
CA TYR A 2 27.78 10.94 -16.95
C TYR A 2 27.09 11.22 -15.61
N LEU A 3 25.78 11.03 -15.56
CA LEU A 3 24.98 11.10 -14.34
C LEU A 3 24.46 9.70 -14.00
N GLY A 4 24.92 9.13 -12.89
CA GLY A 4 24.39 7.90 -12.31
C GLY A 4 23.30 8.22 -11.29
N ILE A 5 22.14 7.57 -11.39
CA ILE A 5 21.04 7.71 -10.43
C ILE A 5 20.62 6.31 -9.95
N ASP A 6 20.66 6.11 -8.63
CA ASP A 6 20.13 4.93 -7.93
C ASP A 6 18.87 5.35 -7.15
N LEU A 7 17.73 4.75 -7.52
CA LEU A 7 16.41 5.05 -6.96
C LEU A 7 15.98 3.91 -6.02
N GLY A 8 16.36 4.03 -4.75
CA GLY A 8 15.90 3.14 -3.69
C GLY A 8 14.59 3.62 -3.06
N THR A 9 13.89 2.71 -2.38
CA THR A 9 12.63 3.03 -1.69
C THR A 9 12.81 4.05 -0.56
N SER A 10 13.96 4.07 0.10
CA SER A 10 14.20 4.97 1.24
C SER A 10 15.18 6.10 0.93
N GLU A 11 15.93 5.99 -0.15
CA GLU A 11 17.06 6.85 -0.45
C GLU A 11 17.26 6.97 -1.96
N VAL A 12 17.62 8.17 -2.39
CA VAL A 12 18.10 8.45 -3.75
C VAL A 12 19.59 8.81 -3.68
N LYS A 13 20.38 8.25 -4.59
CA LYS A 13 21.79 8.62 -4.78
C LYS A 13 22.00 9.12 -6.20
N ALA A 14 22.72 10.22 -6.34
CA ALA A 14 23.16 10.77 -7.60
C ALA A 14 24.68 10.90 -7.61
N LEU A 15 25.32 10.43 -8.68
CA LEU A 15 26.76 10.49 -8.89
C LEU A 15 27.06 11.20 -10.20
N VAL A 16 28.01 12.13 -10.17
CA VAL A 16 28.58 12.73 -11.37
C VAL A 16 29.90 12.04 -11.66
N ILE A 17 30.02 11.45 -12.85
CA ILE A 17 31.16 10.65 -13.28
C ILE A 17 31.84 11.36 -14.45
N ASP A 18 33.16 11.48 -14.41
CA ASP A 18 33.94 12.12 -15.48
C ASP A 18 34.20 11.14 -16.66
N GLU A 19 35.10 11.53 -17.56
CA GLU A 19 35.50 10.72 -18.72
C GLU A 19 36.53 9.62 -18.40
N ASN A 20 37.19 9.71 -17.25
CA ASN A 20 38.09 8.69 -16.74
C ASN A 20 37.35 7.61 -15.94
N HIS A 21 36.02 7.73 -15.83
CA HIS A 21 35.13 6.90 -15.00
C HIS A 21 35.27 7.14 -13.49
N GLU A 22 35.81 8.30 -13.10
CA GLU A 22 35.95 8.69 -11.69
C GLU A 22 34.73 9.46 -11.19
N VAL A 23 34.34 9.23 -9.94
CA VAL A 23 33.24 9.98 -9.30
C VAL A 23 33.78 11.32 -8.81
N ILE A 24 33.31 12.41 -9.42
CA ILE A 24 33.77 13.77 -9.11
C ILE A 24 32.79 14.56 -8.23
N ALA A 25 31.53 14.11 -8.12
CA ALA A 25 30.57 14.62 -7.14
C ALA A 25 29.56 13.54 -6.77
N SER A 26 29.05 13.60 -5.54
CA SER A 26 27.97 12.73 -5.09
C SER A 26 26.94 13.52 -4.25
N HIS A 27 25.67 13.14 -4.39
CA HIS A 27 24.58 13.64 -3.57
C HIS A 27 23.70 12.47 -3.14
N ARG A 28 23.20 12.53 -1.90
CA ARG A 28 22.39 11.50 -1.29
C ARG A 28 21.33 12.14 -0.42
N ARG A 29 20.11 11.63 -0.52
CA ARG A 29 18.98 12.15 0.24
C ARG A 29 17.97 11.06 0.52
N ALA A 30 17.26 11.18 1.64
CA ALA A 30 16.07 10.38 1.88
C ALA A 30 15.06 10.55 0.73
N ALA A 31 14.45 9.45 0.31
CA ALA A 31 13.38 9.47 -0.67
C ALA A 31 12.16 10.15 -0.04
N GLU A 32 11.76 11.30 -0.58
CA GLU A 32 10.55 11.98 -0.15
C GLU A 32 9.38 11.55 -1.01
N TYR A 33 8.50 10.74 -0.43
CA TYR A 33 7.18 10.53 -0.99
C TYR A 33 6.26 11.66 -0.54
N SER A 34 5.51 12.24 -1.48
CA SER A 34 4.43 13.15 -1.12
C SER A 34 3.50 12.49 -0.09
N ALA A 35 3.07 13.26 0.92
CA ALA A 35 2.14 12.77 1.94
C ALA A 35 0.87 12.15 1.32
N ALA A 36 0.47 12.62 0.14
CA ALA A 36 -0.61 12.05 -0.67
C ALA A 36 -0.35 10.61 -1.13
N SER A 37 0.88 10.30 -1.58
CA SER A 37 1.28 8.92 -1.92
C SER A 37 1.26 8.00 -0.70
N SER A 38 1.71 8.50 0.45
CA SER A 38 1.66 7.74 1.71
C SER A 38 0.21 7.48 2.16
N ALA A 39 -0.70 8.44 1.95
CA ALA A 39 -2.12 8.28 2.26
C ALA A 39 -2.80 7.22 1.38
N LEU A 40 -2.54 7.20 0.08
CA LEU A 40 -3.08 6.19 -0.84
C LEU A 40 -2.68 4.76 -0.44
N VAL A 41 -1.41 4.55 -0.07
CA VAL A 41 -0.91 3.24 0.40
C VAL A 41 -1.62 2.80 1.67
N ARG A 42 -1.93 3.72 2.60
CA ARG A 42 -2.70 3.38 3.80
C ARG A 42 -4.16 3.05 3.50
N THR A 43 -4.78 3.78 2.57
CA THR A 43 -6.17 3.52 2.15
C THR A 43 -6.31 2.14 1.52
N SER A 44 -5.40 1.75 0.63
CA SER A 44 -5.44 0.41 0.02
C SER A 44 -5.16 -0.70 1.03
N ALA A 45 -4.23 -0.51 1.97
CA ALA A 45 -3.98 -1.46 3.05
C ALA A 45 -5.21 -1.66 3.95
N GLY A 46 -5.95 -0.59 4.27
CA GLY A 46 -7.19 -0.67 5.03
C GLY A 46 -8.31 -1.43 4.30
N ALA A 47 -8.40 -1.26 2.99
CA ALA A 47 -9.38 -1.97 2.16
C ALA A 47 -9.14 -3.50 2.09
N MET A 48 -7.88 -3.95 2.24
CA MET A 48 -7.54 -5.39 2.22
C MET A 48 -7.75 -6.12 3.56
N VAL A 49 -7.91 -5.40 4.68
CA VAL A 49 -8.13 -5.99 6.02
C VAL A 49 -9.62 -6.19 6.32
N GLY A 50 -10.51 -5.54 5.59
CA GLY A 50 -11.95 -5.76 5.64
C GLY A 50 -12.39 -6.85 4.66
N GLY A 51 -11.96 -8.09 4.88
CA GLY A 51 -12.56 -9.23 4.18
C GLY A 51 -14.04 -9.29 4.54
N ASP A 52 -14.90 -9.15 3.54
CA ASP A 52 -16.35 -9.18 3.65
C ASP A 52 -16.79 -10.37 4.51
N GLY A 53 -17.09 -10.08 5.78
CA GLY A 53 -17.73 -11.04 6.67
C GLY A 53 -19.11 -11.32 6.10
N VAL A 54 -19.22 -12.32 5.24
CA VAL A 54 -20.50 -12.92 4.86
C VAL A 54 -21.14 -13.37 6.17
N PRO A 55 -22.26 -12.80 6.61
CA PRO A 55 -22.93 -13.29 7.80
C PRO A 55 -23.63 -14.60 7.42
N ASP A 56 -23.22 -15.70 8.06
CA ASP A 56 -23.87 -16.99 7.98
C ASP A 56 -25.30 -16.85 8.51
N GLY A 57 -26.24 -16.54 7.62
CA GLY A 57 -27.65 -16.38 7.95
C GLY A 57 -28.33 -17.71 8.27
N HIS A 58 -28.02 -18.35 9.39
CA HIS A 58 -28.87 -19.40 9.95
C HIS A 58 -30.02 -18.73 10.72
N ALA A 59 -31.03 -18.27 9.98
CA ALA A 59 -32.30 -17.83 10.56
C ALA A 59 -32.98 -19.02 11.24
N THR A 60 -32.77 -19.18 12.55
CA THR A 60 -33.60 -20.05 13.40
C THR A 60 -34.99 -19.40 13.55
N GLY A 61 -35.78 -19.51 12.49
CA GLY A 61 -37.20 -19.17 12.50
C GLY A 61 -37.91 -20.05 13.51
N LYS A 62 -38.37 -19.47 14.63
CA LYS A 62 -39.24 -20.17 15.57
C LYS A 62 -40.56 -20.47 14.86
N MET A 63 -40.80 -21.73 14.55
CA MET A 63 -42.08 -22.23 14.01
C MET A 63 -43.22 -21.81 14.95
N ARG A 64 -44.17 -21.04 14.44
CA ARG A 64 -45.41 -20.73 15.16
C ARG A 64 -46.35 -21.94 15.07
N PRO A 65 -47.05 -22.34 16.15
CA PRO A 65 -48.00 -23.45 16.07
C PRO A 65 -49.17 -23.09 15.16
N ALA A 66 -49.51 -23.99 14.24
CA ALA A 66 -50.74 -23.86 13.45
C ALA A 66 -51.94 -24.05 14.37
N LEU A 67 -52.84 -23.07 14.35
CA LEU A 67 -54.12 -23.06 15.06
C LEU A 67 -55.01 -24.16 14.46
N ALA A 68 -55.28 -25.24 15.21
CA ALA A 68 -56.28 -26.23 14.82
C ALA A 68 -57.67 -25.65 15.09
N GLY A 69 -58.39 -25.32 14.02
CA GLY A 69 -59.78 -24.89 14.06
C GLY A 69 -60.74 -26.05 13.79
N HIS A 70 -61.75 -26.14 14.66
CA HIS A 70 -63.06 -26.81 14.58
C HIS A 70 -63.14 -28.32 14.34
#